data_AF-A0A968TV44-F1
#
_entry.id   AF-A0A968TV44-F1
#
_cell.length_a   1.000
_cell.length_b   1.000
_cell.length_c   1.000
_cell.angle_alpha   90.00
_cell.angle_beta   90.00
_cell.angle_gamma   90.00
#
_symmetry.space_group_name_H-M   'P 1'
#
loop_
_entity.id
_entity.type
_entity.pdbx_description
1 polymer ?
#
loop_
_entity_poly.entity_id
_entity_poly.type
_entity_poly.pdbx_seq_one_letter_code
_entity_poly.pdbx_strand_id
1 'polypeptide(L)'
;MSQSSHDRGRGLAVLSTVGLVLFLIGFAIFLGSAGSSHYRLDDATFQRLADSGAIQGHHQQALFEELGALKDRDYGSVFTFLNDVERKLLETNERLEGGSQIWDYDRGQYEMAIAREAATGPAAEHTMLVFLLSIVLAAAGALLYFLPRLGMEPPGIKNNGVMTSPAKSRGAIGIAAGVFLIGFYVLLYFFPAYITGWIRLGDPISQALRGQPSDRWFFYGLLYTFAVLVMGTRMAINYRHSRYQLVRTASVSFFQLGFAFLIPAILTALNKPSLAYDLKSAWPLDYSFSSIIGSKATWKAARSAGRCWCGVLRWRSWACRF
;
A
#
# COMPACT_ATOMS: atom_id res chain seq x y z
N MET A 1 6.98 -21.42 -44.18
CA MET A 1 6.99 -20.18 -43.37
C MET A 1 5.69 -19.95 -42.57
N SER A 2 4.55 -20.56 -42.95
CA SER A 2 3.27 -20.44 -42.23
C SER A 2 3.16 -21.30 -40.95
N GLN A 3 3.78 -22.49 -40.90
CA GLN A 3 3.76 -23.37 -39.72
C GLN A 3 4.49 -22.77 -38.51
N SER A 4 5.67 -22.16 -38.73
CA SER A 4 6.45 -21.56 -37.63
C SER A 4 5.81 -20.30 -37.04
N SER A 5 5.02 -19.54 -37.80
CA SER A 5 4.24 -18.42 -37.26
C SER A 5 3.02 -18.89 -36.45
N HIS A 6 2.39 -20.00 -36.87
CA HIS A 6 1.26 -20.58 -36.16
C HIS A 6 1.68 -21.19 -34.82
N ASP A 7 2.80 -21.92 -34.78
CA ASP A 7 3.34 -22.50 -33.55
C ASP A 7 3.84 -21.43 -32.57
N ARG A 8 4.41 -20.33 -33.08
CA ARG A 8 4.78 -19.16 -32.27
C ARG A 8 3.56 -18.50 -31.63
N GLY A 9 2.46 -18.37 -32.37
CA GLY A 9 1.19 -17.83 -31.85
C GLY A 9 0.59 -18.69 -30.73
N ARG A 10 0.63 -20.03 -30.88
CA ARG A 10 0.18 -20.97 -29.85
C ARG A 10 1.03 -20.90 -28.59
N GLY A 11 2.36 -20.84 -28.71
CA GLY A 11 3.26 -20.71 -27.57
C GLY A 11 3.04 -19.42 -26.77
N LEU A 12 2.84 -18.29 -27.46
CA LEU A 12 2.55 -17.00 -26.82
C LEU A 12 1.18 -16.97 -26.12
N ALA A 13 0.17 -17.63 -26.69
CA ALA A 13 -1.14 -17.78 -26.07
C ALA A 13 -1.07 -18.63 -24.79
N VAL A 14 -0.35 -19.76 -24.82
CA VAL A 14 -0.09 -20.60 -23.64
C VAL A 14 0.61 -19.82 -22.54
N LEU A 15 1.63 -19.01 -22.90
CA LEU A 15 2.35 -18.17 -21.95
C LEU A 15 1.44 -17.14 -21.27
N SER A 16 0.51 -16.55 -22.04
CA SER A 16 -0.49 -15.63 -21.49
C SER A 16 -1.43 -16.36 -20.51
N THR A 17 -1.92 -17.55 -20.85
CA THR A 17 -2.76 -18.35 -19.95
C THR A 17 -2.03 -18.73 -18.66
N VAL A 18 -0.75 -19.16 -18.75
CA VAL A 18 0.08 -19.44 -17.58
C VAL A 18 0.23 -18.21 -16.70
N GLY A 19 0.51 -17.04 -17.30
CA GLY A 19 0.58 -15.77 -16.56
C GLY A 19 -0.71 -15.42 -15.82
N LEU A 20 -1.87 -15.63 -16.46
CA LEU A 20 -3.16 -15.42 -15.83
C LEU A 20 -3.39 -16.37 -14.64
N VAL A 21 -3.06 -17.65 -14.79
CA VAL A 21 -3.19 -18.65 -13.72
C VAL A 21 -2.28 -18.28 -12.53
N LEU A 22 -1.03 -17.89 -12.78
CA LEU A 22 -0.11 -17.46 -11.72
C LEU A 22 -0.62 -16.21 -11.00
N PHE A 23 -1.18 -15.24 -11.73
CA PHE A 23 -1.82 -14.06 -11.14
C PHE A 23 -2.97 -14.46 -10.21
N LEU A 24 -3.86 -15.35 -10.66
CA LEU A 24 -5.01 -15.80 -9.87
C LEU A 24 -4.58 -16.59 -8.63
N ILE A 25 -3.55 -17.44 -8.73
CA ILE A 25 -2.98 -18.17 -7.59
C ILE A 25 -2.39 -17.18 -6.59
N GLY A 26 -1.54 -16.25 -7.02
CA GLY A 26 -0.94 -15.25 -6.13
C GLY A 26 -2.00 -14.37 -5.46
N PHE A 27 -3.03 -13.97 -6.20
CA PHE A 27 -4.15 -13.20 -5.64
C PHE A 27 -5.02 -14.02 -4.67
N ALA A 28 -5.23 -15.31 -4.92
CA ALA A 28 -5.94 -16.20 -3.99
C ALA A 28 -5.15 -16.40 -2.69
N ILE A 29 -3.83 -16.59 -2.77
CA ILE A 29 -2.95 -16.65 -1.60
C ILE A 29 -2.99 -15.33 -0.83
N PHE A 30 -2.96 -14.19 -1.53
CA PHE A 30 -3.10 -12.87 -0.92
C PHE A 30 -4.40 -12.77 -0.11
N LEU A 31 -5.55 -13.09 -0.71
CA LEU A 31 -6.84 -13.05 -0.04
C LEU A 31 -6.92 -14.03 1.14
N GLY A 32 -6.44 -15.26 0.95
CA GLY A 32 -6.44 -16.30 1.98
C GLY A 32 -5.56 -15.94 3.19
N SER A 33 -4.47 -15.22 2.98
CA SER A 33 -3.55 -14.83 4.05
C SER A 33 -4.15 -13.89 5.11
N ALA A 34 -5.24 -13.17 4.80
CA ALA A 34 -5.93 -12.34 5.79
C ALA A 34 -6.67 -13.17 6.85
N GLY A 35 -7.20 -14.34 6.47
CA GLY A 35 -8.00 -15.19 7.35
C GLY A 35 -7.22 -16.30 8.03
N SER A 36 -5.94 -16.50 7.69
CA SER A 36 -5.13 -17.63 8.17
C SER A 36 -4.36 -17.35 9.47
N SER A 37 -4.50 -16.15 10.04
CA SER A 37 -3.76 -15.75 11.24
C SER A 37 -4.53 -16.16 12.50
N HIS A 38 -3.80 -16.76 13.44
CA HIS A 38 -4.27 -16.99 14.80
C HIS A 38 -3.75 -15.87 15.69
N TYR A 39 -4.39 -15.62 16.83
CA TYR A 39 -3.98 -14.53 17.73
C TYR A 39 -3.85 -15.07 19.15
N ARG A 40 -2.69 -14.85 19.76
CA ARG A 40 -2.40 -15.27 21.12
C ARG A 40 -1.54 -14.24 21.85
N LEU A 41 -1.93 -13.92 23.08
CA LEU A 41 -1.19 -13.02 23.97
C LEU A 41 -0.39 -13.85 24.97
N ASP A 42 0.93 -13.81 24.85
CA ASP A 42 1.89 -14.46 25.75
C ASP A 42 2.82 -13.41 26.38
N ASP A 43 3.61 -13.80 27.38
CA ASP A 43 4.59 -12.91 28.01
C ASP A 43 5.58 -12.31 27.00
N ALA A 44 5.97 -13.09 25.98
CA ALA A 44 6.80 -12.63 24.89
C ALA A 44 6.12 -11.52 24.06
N THR A 45 4.80 -11.59 23.89
CA THR A 45 4.02 -10.58 23.16
C THR A 45 3.98 -9.27 23.95
N PHE A 46 3.78 -9.33 25.27
CA PHE A 46 3.83 -8.15 26.13
C PHE A 46 5.21 -7.49 26.13
N GLN A 47 6.28 -8.29 26.13
CA GLN A 47 7.64 -7.77 26.01
C GLN A 47 7.88 -7.08 24.66
N ARG A 48 7.48 -7.69 23.54
CA ARG A 48 7.57 -7.06 22.21
C ARG A 48 6.75 -5.77 22.12
N LEU A 49 5.56 -5.73 22.72
CA LEU A 49 4.73 -4.53 22.78
C LEU A 49 5.41 -3.42 23.59
N ALA A 50 6.02 -3.75 24.72
CA ALA A 50 6.79 -2.80 25.52
C ALA A 50 7.99 -2.23 24.74
N ASP A 51 8.76 -3.09 24.09
CA ASP A 51 9.96 -2.70 23.34
C ASP A 51 9.64 -1.87 22.09
N SER A 52 8.45 -2.08 21.50
CA SER A 52 8.03 -1.36 20.30
C SER A 52 7.77 0.14 20.53
N GLY A 53 7.49 0.56 21.77
CA GLY A 53 7.06 1.92 22.09
C GLY A 53 5.74 2.33 21.42
N ALA A 54 4.95 1.39 20.90
CA ALA A 54 3.70 1.67 20.20
C ALA A 54 2.58 2.15 21.14
N ILE A 55 2.61 1.71 22.41
CA ILE A 55 1.68 2.13 23.45
C ILE A 55 2.35 3.25 24.25
N GLN A 56 1.62 4.35 24.48
CA GLN A 56 2.16 5.48 25.24
C GLN A 56 2.43 5.03 26.69
N GLY A 57 3.59 5.38 27.24
CA GLY A 57 4.07 4.83 28.51
C GLY A 57 3.13 5.03 29.71
N HIS A 58 2.33 6.09 29.73
CA HIS A 58 1.34 6.33 30.79
C HIS A 58 0.08 5.45 30.68
N HIS A 59 -0.24 4.93 29.50
CA HIS A 59 -1.31 3.94 29.31
C HIS A 59 -0.82 2.50 29.47
N GLN A 60 0.47 2.26 29.26
CA GLN A 60 1.04 0.92 29.15
C GLN A 60 0.79 0.05 30.38
N GLN A 61 1.01 0.59 31.58
CA GLN A 61 0.84 -0.19 32.82
C GLN A 61 -0.61 -0.61 33.05
N ALA A 62 -1.55 0.34 32.95
CA ALA A 62 -2.98 0.08 33.14
C ALA A 62 -3.51 -0.90 32.07
N LEU A 63 -3.09 -0.71 30.81
CA LEU A 63 -3.52 -1.55 29.71
C LEU A 63 -2.97 -2.99 29.82
N PHE A 64 -1.71 -3.17 30.23
CA PHE A 64 -1.11 -4.49 30.36
C PHE A 64 -1.73 -5.29 31.50
N GLU A 65 -2.16 -4.63 32.59
CA GLU A 65 -2.90 -5.27 33.67
C GLU A 65 -4.23 -5.85 33.16
N GLU A 66 -5.01 -5.08 32.40
CA GLU A 66 -6.30 -5.51 31.85
C GLU A 66 -6.17 -6.56 30.75
N LEU A 67 -5.18 -6.39 29.85
CA LEU A 67 -4.87 -7.37 28.81
C LEU A 67 -4.36 -8.69 29.39
N GLY A 68 -3.83 -8.71 30.62
CA GLY A 68 -3.45 -9.92 31.33
C GLY A 68 -4.60 -10.93 31.46
N ALA A 69 -5.85 -10.47 31.49
CA ALA A 69 -7.03 -11.35 31.52
C ALA A 69 -7.27 -12.12 30.19
N LEU A 70 -6.68 -11.64 29.09
CA LEU A 70 -6.75 -12.27 27.77
C LEU A 70 -5.54 -13.17 27.48
N LYS A 71 -4.58 -13.25 28.41
CA LYS A 71 -3.36 -14.04 28.26
C LYS A 71 -3.67 -15.52 28.04
N ASP A 72 -2.86 -16.18 27.20
CA ASP A 72 -2.93 -17.61 26.87
C ASP A 72 -4.25 -18.08 26.21
N ARG A 73 -5.13 -17.15 25.82
CA ARG A 73 -6.31 -17.47 24.98
C ARG A 73 -5.92 -17.51 23.51
N ASP A 74 -6.37 -18.56 22.82
CA ASP A 74 -6.19 -18.72 21.38
C ASP A 74 -7.44 -18.24 20.64
N TYR A 75 -7.25 -17.31 19.70
CA TYR A 75 -8.30 -16.78 18.86
C TYR A 75 -8.03 -17.16 17.40
N GLY A 76 -8.96 -17.90 16.79
CA GLY A 76 -8.91 -18.24 15.36
C GLY A 76 -9.38 -17.10 14.43
N SER A 77 -9.71 -15.92 14.96
CA SER A 77 -10.19 -14.79 14.16
C SER A 77 -9.77 -13.45 14.77
N VAL A 78 -9.33 -12.54 13.89
CA VAL A 78 -9.01 -11.15 14.27
C VAL A 78 -10.23 -10.42 14.84
N PHE A 79 -11.44 -10.76 14.38
CA PHE A 79 -12.66 -10.09 14.83
C PHE A 79 -12.98 -10.41 16.29
N THR A 80 -12.92 -11.69 16.67
CA THR A 80 -13.15 -12.10 18.06
C THR A 80 -12.06 -11.59 18.98
N PHE A 81 -10.81 -11.60 18.50
CA PHE A 81 -9.67 -11.08 19.25
C PHE A 81 -9.81 -9.57 19.50
N LEU A 82 -10.05 -8.79 18.45
CA LEU A 82 -10.16 -7.33 18.54
C LEU A 82 -11.36 -6.88 19.36
N ASN A 83 -12.49 -7.59 19.31
CA ASN A 83 -13.65 -7.27 20.13
C ASN A 83 -13.35 -7.42 21.64
N ASP A 84 -12.59 -8.46 22.01
CA ASP A 84 -12.16 -8.64 23.40
C ASP A 84 -11.08 -7.63 23.82
N VAL A 85 -10.16 -7.27 22.92
CA VAL A 85 -9.17 -6.21 23.14
C VAL A 85 -9.84 -4.84 23.27
N GLU A 86 -10.82 -4.52 22.42
CA GLU A 86 -11.58 -3.27 22.48
C GLU A 86 -12.30 -3.14 23.82
N ARG A 87 -12.95 -4.22 24.29
CA ARG A 87 -13.58 -4.24 25.62
C ARG A 87 -12.56 -3.94 26.73
N LYS A 88 -11.36 -4.52 26.65
CA LYS A 88 -10.28 -4.24 27.62
C LYS A 88 -9.73 -2.82 27.54
N LEU A 89 -9.66 -2.24 26.36
CA LEU A 89 -9.28 -0.83 26.18
C LEU A 89 -10.34 0.12 26.77
N LEU A 90 -11.62 -0.20 26.62
CA LEU A 90 -12.72 0.56 27.23
C LEU A 90 -12.70 0.46 28.76
N GLU A 91 -12.50 -0.74 29.31
CA GLU A 91 -12.34 -0.95 30.76
C GLU A 91 -11.10 -0.21 31.31
N THR A 92 -10.01 -0.18 30.54
CA THR A 92 -8.81 0.61 30.91
C THR A 92 -9.14 2.11 30.95
N ASN A 93 -9.93 2.61 30.01
CA ASN A 93 -10.37 4.01 29.99
C ASN A 93 -11.22 4.40 31.20
N GLU A 94 -12.00 3.48 31.76
CA GLU A 94 -12.77 3.72 32.99
C GLU A 94 -11.87 3.87 34.23
N ARG A 95 -10.69 3.23 34.22
CA ARG A 95 -9.69 3.32 35.31
C ARG A 95 -8.77 4.55 35.19
N LEU A 96 -8.69 5.16 34.01
CA LEU A 96 -7.81 6.30 33.73
C LEU A 96 -8.48 7.62 34.16
N GLU A 97 -7.92 8.26 35.19
CA GLU A 97 -8.41 9.55 35.71
C GLU A 97 -7.68 10.76 35.10
N GLY A 98 -8.25 11.96 35.25
CA GLY A 98 -7.54 13.22 35.03
C GLY A 98 -7.28 13.60 33.56
N GLY A 99 -8.09 13.12 32.61
CA GLY A 99 -7.94 13.45 31.19
C GLY A 99 -6.90 12.60 30.44
N SER A 100 -6.39 11.55 31.07
CA SER A 100 -5.52 10.53 30.46
C SER A 100 -6.30 9.47 29.66
N GLN A 101 -7.43 9.85 29.06
CA GLN A 101 -8.27 8.90 28.33
C GLN A 101 -7.61 8.52 27.00
N ILE A 102 -7.70 7.24 26.64
CA ILE A 102 -7.29 6.74 25.33
C ILE A 102 -8.32 7.20 24.30
N TRP A 103 -7.94 8.22 23.52
CA TRP A 103 -8.74 8.75 22.43
C TRP A 103 -8.89 7.75 21.29
N ASP A 104 -9.93 7.90 20.48
CA ASP A 104 -10.27 7.01 19.36
C ASP A 104 -9.10 6.77 18.40
N TYR A 105 -8.32 7.82 18.13
CA TYR A 105 -7.14 7.71 17.27
C TYR A 105 -6.05 6.80 17.86
N ASP A 106 -5.72 7.01 19.14
CA ASP A 106 -4.69 6.24 19.85
C ASP A 106 -5.15 4.80 20.07
N ARG A 107 -6.43 4.61 20.39
CA ARG A 107 -7.06 3.29 20.51
C ARG A 107 -6.85 2.44 19.27
N GLY A 108 -7.14 3.00 18.09
CA GLY A 108 -6.93 2.31 16.82
C GLY A 108 -5.45 2.00 16.52
N GLN A 109 -4.50 2.81 17.01
CA GLN A 109 -3.07 2.47 16.92
C GLN A 109 -2.71 1.32 17.87
N TYR A 110 -3.25 1.31 19.09
CA TYR A 110 -2.99 0.27 20.08
C TYR A 110 -3.58 -1.07 19.64
N GLU A 111 -4.82 -1.09 19.16
CA GLU A 111 -5.44 -2.29 18.60
C GLU A 111 -4.61 -2.89 17.45
N MET A 112 -4.12 -2.03 16.54
CA MET A 112 -3.26 -2.47 15.45
C MET A 112 -1.93 -3.04 15.97
N ALA A 113 -1.29 -2.39 16.95
CA ALA A 113 -0.05 -2.85 17.54
C ALA A 113 -0.23 -4.20 18.28
N ILE A 114 -1.29 -4.31 19.09
CA ILE A 114 -1.63 -5.52 19.84
C ILE A 114 -1.94 -6.68 18.88
N ALA A 115 -2.81 -6.48 17.89
CA ALA A 115 -3.15 -7.51 16.91
C ALA A 115 -1.95 -7.93 16.07
N ARG A 116 -1.06 -6.99 15.74
CA ARG A 116 0.18 -7.29 15.04
C ARG A 116 1.08 -8.20 15.87
N GLU A 117 1.36 -7.86 17.13
CA GLU A 117 2.30 -8.62 17.96
C GLU A 117 1.73 -9.95 18.46
N ALA A 118 0.40 -10.03 18.58
CA ALA A 118 -0.32 -11.25 18.94
C ALA A 118 -0.55 -12.22 17.78
N ALA A 119 -0.43 -11.77 16.53
CA ALA A 119 -0.69 -12.61 15.37
C ALA A 119 0.39 -13.70 15.18
N THR A 120 -0.05 -14.94 15.08
CA THR A 120 0.70 -16.17 14.81
C THR A 120 0.20 -16.85 13.53
N GLY A 121 1.00 -17.75 12.95
CA GLY A 121 0.67 -18.47 11.71
C GLY A 121 1.54 -18.10 10.51
N PRO A 122 1.23 -18.63 9.31
CA PRO A 122 2.14 -18.58 8.16
C PRO A 122 2.52 -17.17 7.70
N ALA A 123 1.58 -16.23 7.79
CA ALA A 123 1.82 -14.83 7.45
C ALA A 123 2.76 -14.12 8.45
N ALA A 124 2.77 -14.56 9.72
CA ALA A 124 3.62 -14.03 10.78
C ALA A 124 5.00 -14.73 10.84
N GLU A 125 5.05 -16.05 10.63
CA GLU A 125 6.27 -16.86 10.76
C GLU A 125 7.08 -16.92 9.47
N HIS A 126 6.41 -16.91 8.32
CA HIS A 126 7.02 -17.03 6.99
C HIS A 126 6.64 -15.86 6.09
N THR A 127 6.67 -14.65 6.66
CA THR A 127 6.24 -13.41 6.00
C THR A 127 6.88 -13.20 4.62
N MET A 128 8.18 -13.47 4.45
CA MET A 128 8.87 -13.35 3.17
C MET A 128 8.33 -14.32 2.11
N LEU A 129 8.09 -15.57 2.49
CA LEU A 129 7.56 -16.57 1.57
C LEU A 129 6.15 -16.20 1.15
N VAL A 130 5.28 -15.82 2.10
CA VAL A 130 3.91 -15.41 1.79
C VAL A 130 3.91 -14.14 0.94
N PHE A 131 4.78 -13.17 1.20
CA PHE A 131 4.98 -11.98 0.36
C PHE A 131 5.35 -12.35 -1.09
N LEU A 132 6.32 -13.26 -1.28
CA LEU A 132 6.75 -13.70 -2.61
C LEU A 132 5.64 -14.45 -3.34
N LEU A 133 4.96 -15.38 -2.67
CA LEU A 133 3.90 -16.19 -3.28
C LEU A 133 2.60 -15.42 -3.51
N SER A 134 2.38 -14.31 -2.81
CA SER A 134 1.18 -13.49 -2.97
C SER A 134 1.43 -12.32 -3.93
N ILE A 135 2.14 -11.30 -3.46
CA ILE A 135 2.30 -10.02 -4.16
C ILE A 135 3.25 -10.14 -5.35
N VAL A 136 4.43 -10.74 -5.15
CA VAL A 136 5.44 -10.85 -6.23
C VAL A 136 4.98 -11.82 -7.31
N LEU A 137 4.41 -12.97 -6.93
CA LEU A 137 3.85 -13.93 -7.86
C LEU A 137 2.68 -13.32 -8.65
N ALA A 138 1.79 -12.57 -7.99
CA ALA A 138 0.71 -11.88 -8.69
C ALA A 138 1.25 -10.83 -9.67
N ALA A 139 2.21 -9.99 -9.26
CA ALA A 139 2.82 -9.00 -10.14
C ALA A 139 3.54 -9.66 -11.33
N ALA A 140 4.32 -10.72 -11.08
CA ALA A 140 5.02 -11.47 -12.12
C ALA A 140 4.05 -12.18 -13.08
N GLY A 141 2.98 -12.80 -12.55
CA GLY A 141 1.92 -13.42 -13.35
C GLY A 141 1.20 -12.40 -14.24
N ALA A 142 0.89 -11.21 -13.70
CA ALA A 142 0.30 -10.13 -14.49
C ALA A 142 1.22 -9.64 -15.61
N LEU A 143 2.53 -9.47 -15.33
CA LEU A 143 3.51 -9.14 -16.36
C LEU A 143 3.61 -10.22 -17.43
N LEU A 144 3.66 -11.49 -17.03
CA LEU A 144 3.69 -12.65 -17.93
C LEU A 144 2.42 -12.76 -18.78
N TYR A 145 1.28 -12.31 -18.27
CA TYR A 145 0.03 -12.22 -19.03
C TYR A 145 0.09 -11.13 -20.12
N PHE A 146 0.75 -9.99 -19.85
CA PHE A 146 0.84 -8.87 -20.78
C PHE A 146 1.96 -8.99 -21.82
N LEU A 147 3.13 -9.52 -21.44
CA LEU A 147 4.32 -9.62 -22.29
C LEU A 147 4.08 -10.30 -23.66
N PRO A 148 3.36 -11.43 -23.76
CA PRO A 148 3.12 -12.12 -25.02
C PRO A 148 2.37 -11.28 -26.06
N ARG A 149 1.63 -10.25 -25.61
CA ARG A 149 0.89 -9.34 -26.51
C ARG A 149 1.81 -8.52 -27.41
N LEU A 150 3.10 -8.38 -27.05
CA LEU A 150 4.10 -7.75 -27.92
C LEU A 150 4.26 -8.50 -29.26
N GLY A 151 4.17 -9.84 -29.23
CA GLY A 151 4.33 -10.69 -30.42
C GLY A 151 3.03 -11.10 -31.09
N MET A 152 1.90 -11.04 -30.38
CA MET A 152 0.59 -11.46 -30.91
C MET A 152 -0.21 -10.31 -31.55
N GLU A 153 -0.03 -9.07 -31.08
CA GLU A 153 -0.86 -7.95 -31.51
C GLU A 153 -0.03 -6.82 -32.14
N PRO A 154 -0.43 -6.26 -33.30
CA PRO A 154 0.15 -5.03 -33.82
C PRO A 154 -0.05 -3.85 -32.86
N PRO A 155 0.85 -2.87 -32.87
CA PRO A 155 0.78 -1.71 -31.99
C PRO A 155 -0.43 -0.82 -32.33
N GLY A 156 -1.12 -0.29 -31.31
CA GLY A 156 -2.24 0.66 -31.52
C GLY A 156 -3.43 0.44 -30.58
N ILE A 157 -4.31 1.44 -30.50
CA ILE A 157 -5.55 1.39 -29.71
C ILE A 157 -6.55 0.49 -30.45
N LYS A 158 -6.72 -0.74 -29.97
CA LYS A 158 -7.79 -1.62 -30.45
C LYS A 158 -8.97 -1.53 -29.50
N ASN A 159 -9.97 -0.74 -29.88
CA ASN A 159 -11.25 -0.66 -29.17
C ASN A 159 -12.25 -1.73 -29.64
N ASN A 160 -11.76 -2.93 -30.01
CA ASN A 160 -12.63 -3.97 -30.55
C ASN A 160 -13.44 -4.59 -29.40
N GLY A 161 -14.71 -4.18 -29.29
CA GLY A 161 -15.69 -4.79 -28.40
C GLY A 161 -15.40 -4.68 -26.90
N VAL A 162 -14.57 -3.71 -26.47
CA VAL A 162 -14.27 -3.52 -25.03
C VAL A 162 -15.55 -3.21 -24.24
N MET A 163 -16.47 -2.44 -24.84
CA MET A 163 -17.80 -2.12 -24.30
C MET A 163 -18.88 -3.17 -24.61
N THR A 164 -18.56 -4.26 -25.31
CA THR A 164 -19.52 -5.35 -25.60
C THR A 164 -19.06 -6.72 -25.07
N SER A 165 -17.82 -6.82 -24.59
CA SER A 165 -17.29 -8.02 -23.94
C SER A 165 -17.91 -8.18 -22.54
N PRO A 166 -18.52 -9.34 -22.21
CA PRO A 166 -19.11 -9.61 -20.89
C PRO A 166 -18.11 -9.44 -19.73
N ALA A 167 -16.82 -9.63 -19.99
CA ALA A 167 -15.77 -9.49 -18.99
C ALA A 167 -15.25 -8.04 -18.81
N LYS A 168 -15.51 -7.13 -19.77
CA LYS A 168 -14.96 -5.75 -19.78
C LYS A 168 -16.04 -4.65 -19.79
N SER A 169 -17.27 -4.96 -20.15
CA SER A 169 -18.40 -4.04 -20.20
C SER A 169 -19.43 -4.37 -19.13
N ARG A 170 -19.53 -3.51 -18.10
CA ARG A 170 -20.49 -3.68 -16.98
C ARG A 170 -20.42 -5.05 -16.30
N GLY A 171 -19.31 -5.77 -16.48
CA GLY A 171 -19.16 -7.15 -16.03
C GLY A 171 -19.08 -7.23 -14.50
N ALA A 172 -19.70 -8.27 -13.93
CA ALA A 172 -19.67 -8.55 -12.49
C ALA A 172 -18.24 -8.51 -11.91
N ILE A 173 -17.22 -8.87 -12.70
CA ILE A 173 -15.80 -8.83 -12.32
C ILE A 173 -15.33 -7.39 -12.04
N GLY A 174 -15.75 -6.42 -12.85
CA GLY A 174 -15.38 -5.00 -12.65
C GLY A 174 -16.04 -4.40 -11.42
N ILE A 175 -17.31 -4.76 -11.17
CA ILE A 175 -18.04 -4.36 -9.95
C ILE A 175 -17.41 -5.02 -8.73
N ALA A 176 -17.13 -6.33 -8.78
CA ALA A 176 -16.48 -7.05 -7.70
C ALA A 176 -15.10 -6.47 -7.38
N ALA A 177 -14.28 -6.16 -8.40
CA ALA A 177 -12.99 -5.49 -8.22
C ALA A 177 -13.15 -4.09 -7.62
N GLY A 178 -14.15 -3.32 -8.05
CA GLY A 178 -14.46 -1.99 -7.50
C GLY A 178 -14.87 -2.05 -6.03
N VAL A 179 -15.81 -2.93 -5.68
CA VAL A 179 -16.24 -3.18 -4.30
C VAL A 179 -15.07 -3.64 -3.43
N PHE A 180 -14.25 -4.56 -3.95
CA PHE A 180 -13.04 -5.02 -3.27
C PHE A 180 -12.06 -3.87 -2.99
N LEU A 181 -11.75 -3.02 -3.98
CA LEU A 181 -10.83 -1.90 -3.80
C LEU A 181 -11.36 -0.86 -2.82
N ILE A 182 -12.67 -0.57 -2.87
CA ILE A 182 -13.31 0.36 -1.93
C ILE A 182 -13.30 -0.24 -0.52
N GLY A 183 -13.70 -1.50 -0.36
CA GLY A 183 -13.69 -2.20 0.93
C GLY A 183 -12.28 -2.28 1.53
N PHE A 184 -11.28 -2.63 0.71
CA PHE A 184 -9.88 -2.62 1.11
C PHE A 184 -9.42 -1.23 1.57
N TYR A 185 -9.79 -0.17 0.85
CA TYR A 185 -9.44 1.20 1.22
C TYR A 185 -10.11 1.65 2.53
N VAL A 186 -11.39 1.34 2.70
CA VAL A 186 -12.14 1.63 3.95
C VAL A 186 -11.50 0.91 5.13
N LEU A 187 -11.18 -0.38 5.00
CA LEU A 187 -10.49 -1.14 6.04
C LEU A 187 -9.13 -0.54 6.36
N LEU A 188 -8.35 -0.18 5.34
CA LEU A 188 -7.01 0.39 5.54
C LEU A 188 -7.04 1.73 6.28
N TYR A 189 -8.03 2.57 5.97
CA TYR A 189 -8.15 3.89 6.55
C TYR A 189 -8.75 3.87 7.96
N PHE A 190 -9.93 3.24 8.11
CA PHE A 190 -10.72 3.28 9.34
C PHE A 190 -10.44 2.13 10.30
N PHE A 191 -10.08 0.95 9.79
CA PHE A 191 -9.98 -0.29 10.59
C PHE A 191 -8.65 -1.04 10.35
N PRO A 192 -7.49 -0.38 10.51
CA PRO A 192 -6.20 -0.97 10.15
C PRO A 192 -5.84 -2.21 10.97
N ALA A 193 -6.39 -2.36 12.17
CA ALA A 193 -6.17 -3.51 13.04
C ALA A 193 -6.63 -4.84 12.42
N TYR A 194 -7.70 -4.82 11.62
CA TYR A 194 -8.29 -6.00 10.98
C TYR A 194 -7.47 -6.52 9.79
N ILE A 195 -6.64 -5.66 9.20
CA ILE A 195 -5.79 -6.01 8.05
C ILE A 195 -4.31 -6.11 8.43
N THR A 196 -4.00 -6.23 9.73
CA THR A 196 -2.63 -6.39 10.25
C THR A 196 -1.89 -7.55 9.60
N GLY A 197 -2.57 -8.67 9.33
CA GLY A 197 -2.00 -9.81 8.59
C GLY A 197 -1.46 -9.41 7.21
N TRP A 198 -2.20 -8.59 6.46
CA TRP A 198 -1.73 -8.06 5.17
C TRP A 198 -0.61 -7.03 5.33
N ILE A 199 -0.75 -6.09 6.28
CA ILE A 199 0.27 -5.05 6.51
C ILE A 199 1.63 -5.68 6.81
N ARG A 200 1.65 -6.76 7.61
CA ARG A 200 2.86 -7.52 7.94
C ARG A 200 3.54 -8.14 6.72
N LEU A 201 2.83 -8.47 5.64
CA LEU A 201 3.47 -8.95 4.40
C LEU A 201 4.49 -7.94 3.83
N GLY A 202 4.31 -6.65 4.14
CA GLY A 202 5.27 -5.61 3.78
C GLY A 202 6.53 -5.57 4.64
N ASP A 203 6.61 -6.31 5.75
CA ASP A 203 7.70 -6.23 6.74
C ASP A 203 9.08 -6.50 6.16
N PRO A 204 9.32 -7.53 5.32
CA PRO A 204 10.65 -7.77 4.80
C PRO A 204 11.17 -6.61 3.97
N ILE A 205 10.29 -5.96 3.21
CA ILE A 205 10.63 -4.80 2.38
C ILE A 205 10.75 -3.53 3.23
N SER A 206 9.86 -3.34 4.22
CA SER A 206 9.94 -2.21 5.15
C SER A 206 11.21 -2.27 5.98
N GLN A 207 11.56 -3.43 6.52
CA GLN A 207 12.76 -3.63 7.31
C GLN A 207 14.02 -3.37 6.46
N ALA A 208 14.03 -3.84 5.21
CA ALA A 208 15.14 -3.60 4.29
C ALA A 208 15.32 -2.13 3.88
N LEU A 209 14.22 -1.38 3.72
CA LEU A 209 14.26 0.01 3.22
C LEU A 209 14.26 1.07 4.33
N ARG A 210 13.59 0.81 5.46
CA ARG A 210 13.31 1.76 6.56
C ARG A 210 13.94 1.36 7.88
N GLY A 211 14.30 0.09 8.07
CA GLY A 211 14.74 -0.44 9.36
C GLY A 211 13.63 -0.52 10.42
N GLN A 212 12.36 -0.43 10.00
CA GLN A 212 11.19 -0.41 10.89
C GLN A 212 10.10 -1.36 10.37
N PRO A 213 9.21 -1.86 11.24
CA PRO A 213 8.07 -2.67 10.85
C PRO A 213 7.16 -1.95 9.84
N SER A 214 6.49 -2.70 8.95
CA SER A 214 5.59 -2.12 7.94
C SER A 214 4.38 -1.47 8.61
N ASP A 215 4.08 -0.22 8.25
CA ASP A 215 2.83 0.44 8.62
C ASP A 215 1.80 0.37 7.48
N ARG A 216 0.55 0.69 7.80
CA ARG A 216 -0.56 0.72 6.83
C ARG A 216 -0.28 1.58 5.60
N TRP A 217 0.44 2.68 5.76
CA TRP A 217 0.71 3.64 4.70
C TRP A 217 1.83 3.19 3.77
N PHE A 218 2.83 2.54 4.31
CA PHE A 218 3.93 1.91 3.59
C PHE A 218 3.42 0.71 2.81
N PHE A 219 2.63 -0.16 3.45
CA PHE A 219 2.02 -1.29 2.76
C PHE A 219 1.13 -0.83 1.60
N TYR A 220 0.29 0.18 1.81
CA TYR A 220 -0.47 0.82 0.74
C TYR A 220 0.43 1.36 -0.38
N GLY A 221 1.49 2.09 -0.03
CA GLY A 221 2.45 2.64 -0.99
C GLY A 221 3.19 1.57 -1.80
N LEU A 222 3.52 0.44 -1.15
CA LEU A 222 4.15 -0.72 -1.77
C LEU A 222 3.20 -1.33 -2.82
N LEU A 223 1.97 -1.65 -2.44
CA LEU A 223 0.96 -2.20 -3.36
C LEU A 223 0.68 -1.25 -4.53
N TYR A 224 0.57 0.04 -4.25
CA TYR A 224 0.34 1.05 -5.28
C TYR A 224 1.52 1.12 -6.26
N THR A 225 2.76 0.99 -5.77
CA THR A 225 3.95 0.94 -6.62
C THR A 225 3.95 -0.29 -7.54
N PHE A 226 3.62 -1.47 -7.02
CA PHE A 226 3.43 -2.66 -7.86
C PHE A 226 2.33 -2.46 -8.91
N ALA A 227 1.18 -1.91 -8.52
CA ALA A 227 0.07 -1.66 -9.43
C ALA A 227 0.43 -0.68 -10.55
N VAL A 228 1.09 0.44 -10.22
CA VAL A 228 1.55 1.44 -11.20
C VAL A 228 2.60 0.84 -12.13
N LEU A 229 3.54 0.04 -11.63
CA LEU A 229 4.55 -0.60 -12.48
C LEU A 229 3.93 -1.61 -13.44
N VAL A 230 3.08 -2.52 -12.95
CA VAL A 230 2.42 -3.54 -13.77
C VAL A 230 1.51 -2.90 -14.83
N MET A 231 0.68 -1.93 -14.43
CA MET A 231 -0.23 -1.23 -15.36
C MET A 231 0.52 -0.28 -16.29
N GLY A 232 1.63 0.31 -15.82
CA GLY A 232 2.55 1.09 -16.62
C GLY A 232 3.20 0.24 -17.71
N THR A 233 3.65 -0.98 -17.41
CA THR A 233 4.16 -1.92 -18.42
C THR A 233 3.09 -2.27 -19.44
N ARG A 234 1.85 -2.56 -19.03
CA ARG A 234 0.72 -2.79 -19.95
C ARG A 234 0.49 -1.59 -20.87
N MET A 235 0.50 -0.37 -20.32
CA MET A 235 0.34 0.86 -21.10
C MET A 235 1.48 1.01 -22.11
N ALA A 236 2.72 0.77 -21.70
CA ALA A 236 3.89 0.84 -22.57
C ALA A 236 3.81 -0.17 -23.74
N ILE A 237 3.34 -1.40 -23.47
CA ILE A 237 3.15 -2.44 -24.50
C ILE A 237 2.13 -2.01 -25.57
N ASN A 238 1.01 -1.43 -25.14
CA ASN A 238 -0.07 -1.00 -26.04
C ASN A 238 0.30 0.23 -26.87
N TYR A 239 0.97 1.21 -26.24
CA TYR A 239 1.29 2.50 -26.85
C TYR A 239 2.72 2.59 -27.41
N ARG A 240 3.36 1.45 -27.67
CA ARG A 240 4.76 1.36 -28.16
C ARG A 240 5.06 2.11 -29.47
N HIS A 241 4.03 2.49 -30.23
CA HIS A 241 4.17 3.29 -31.46
C HIS A 241 4.41 4.78 -31.18
N SER A 242 4.05 5.30 -30.00
CA SER A 242 4.16 6.72 -29.66
C SER A 242 5.21 6.96 -28.58
N ARG A 243 6.32 7.61 -28.96
CA ARG A 243 7.38 8.01 -28.02
C ARG A 243 6.84 8.88 -26.88
N TYR A 244 5.87 9.75 -27.16
CA TYR A 244 5.24 10.59 -26.15
C TYR A 244 4.57 9.77 -25.03
N GLN A 245 3.78 8.76 -25.39
CA GLN A 245 3.07 7.94 -24.40
C GLN A 245 4.02 7.05 -23.59
N LEU A 246 5.11 6.57 -24.21
CA LEU A 246 6.16 5.83 -23.51
C LEU A 246 6.85 6.71 -22.47
N VAL A 247 7.27 7.92 -22.84
CA VAL A 247 7.93 8.87 -21.92
C VAL A 247 6.98 9.28 -20.78
N ARG A 248 5.70 9.54 -21.08
CA ARG A 248 4.69 9.85 -20.05
C ARG A 248 4.55 8.72 -19.03
N THR A 249 4.44 7.49 -19.50
CA THR A 249 4.27 6.32 -18.63
C THR A 249 5.54 6.04 -17.81
N ALA A 250 6.71 6.18 -18.43
CA ALA A 250 8.00 6.05 -17.76
C ALA A 250 8.18 7.12 -16.68
N SER A 251 7.79 8.37 -16.96
CA SER A 251 7.83 9.46 -15.99
C SER A 251 6.95 9.17 -14.77
N VAL A 252 5.67 8.82 -14.98
CA VAL A 252 4.76 8.49 -13.86
C VAL A 252 5.27 7.32 -13.03
N SER A 253 5.79 6.27 -13.68
CA SER A 253 6.36 5.09 -12.99
C SER A 253 7.62 5.44 -12.20
N PHE A 254 8.48 6.30 -12.74
CA PHE A 254 9.70 6.76 -12.09
C PHE A 254 9.40 7.63 -10.86
N PHE A 255 8.48 8.59 -10.98
CA PHE A 255 8.09 9.43 -9.84
C PHE A 255 7.37 8.61 -8.76
N GLN A 256 6.55 7.61 -9.16
CA GLN A 256 5.92 6.71 -8.21
C GLN A 256 6.96 5.89 -7.42
N LEU A 257 7.87 5.22 -8.12
CA LEU A 257 8.88 4.37 -7.48
C LEU A 257 9.90 5.21 -6.70
N GLY A 258 10.46 6.25 -7.32
CA GLY A 258 11.49 7.08 -6.72
C GLY A 258 10.94 8.01 -5.65
N PHE A 259 10.13 8.99 -6.05
CA PHE A 259 9.71 10.08 -5.16
C PHE A 259 8.63 9.68 -4.17
N ALA A 260 7.63 8.90 -4.59
CA ALA A 260 6.51 8.56 -3.72
C ALA A 260 6.82 7.38 -2.79
N PHE A 261 7.72 6.47 -3.19
CA PHE A 261 8.00 5.24 -2.44
C PHE A 261 9.42 5.18 -1.86
N LEU A 262 10.47 5.21 -2.70
CA LEU A 262 11.86 5.05 -2.21
C LEU A 262 12.34 6.21 -1.34
N ILE A 263 12.12 7.47 -1.77
CA ILE A 263 12.62 8.64 -1.04
C ILE A 263 12.09 8.67 0.40
N PRO A 264 10.76 8.58 0.66
CA PRO A 264 10.25 8.54 2.03
C PRO A 264 10.79 7.35 2.81
N ALA A 265 10.88 6.17 2.19
CA ALA A 265 11.36 4.96 2.86
C ALA A 265 12.82 5.10 3.33
N ILE A 266 13.71 5.58 2.46
CA ILE A 266 15.12 5.79 2.79
C ILE A 266 15.28 6.90 3.84
N LEU A 267 14.48 7.97 3.77
CA LEU A 267 14.54 9.06 4.76
C LEU A 267 14.12 8.60 6.15
N THR A 268 13.16 7.68 6.25
CA THR A 268 12.82 7.05 7.53
C THR A 268 13.98 6.21 8.06
N ALA A 269 14.73 5.49 7.22
CA ALA A 269 15.92 4.75 7.65
C ALA A 269 17.03 5.64 8.21
N LEU A 270 17.16 6.87 7.70
CA LEU A 270 18.14 7.86 8.19
C LEU A 270 17.67 8.59 9.45
N ASN A 271 16.63 8.10 10.13
CA ASN A 271 16.07 8.65 11.36
C ASN A 271 15.58 10.11 11.24
N LYS A 272 15.11 10.51 10.04
CA LYS A 272 14.45 11.80 9.78
C LYS A 272 12.98 11.62 9.38
N PRO A 273 12.12 11.12 10.29
CA PRO A 273 10.73 10.82 9.97
C PRO A 273 9.93 12.08 9.62
N SER A 274 10.17 13.23 10.27
CA SER A 274 9.48 14.49 9.98
C SER A 274 9.63 14.93 8.53
N LEU A 275 10.84 14.83 7.98
CA LEU A 275 11.15 15.20 6.59
C LEU A 275 10.53 14.23 5.57
N ALA A 276 10.35 12.96 5.94
CA ALA A 276 9.64 11.97 5.13
C ALA A 276 8.12 12.23 5.12
N TYR A 277 7.53 12.60 6.27
CA TYR A 277 6.15 13.08 6.35
C TYR A 277 5.96 14.38 5.56
N ASP A 278 6.85 15.36 5.72
CA ASP A 278 6.78 16.65 5.03
C ASP A 278 6.88 16.52 3.50
N LEU A 279 7.73 15.62 2.98
CA LEU A 279 7.82 15.36 1.55
C LEU A 279 6.59 14.63 1.00
N LYS A 280 5.97 13.75 1.81
CA LYS A 280 4.69 13.12 1.47
C LYS A 280 3.54 14.12 1.52
N SER A 281 3.63 15.11 2.40
CA SER A 281 2.64 16.18 2.62
C SER A 281 2.92 17.47 1.85
N ALA A 282 3.95 17.52 0.99
CA ALA A 282 4.42 18.72 0.28
C ALA A 282 3.44 19.29 -0.77
N TRP A 283 2.22 18.76 -0.87
CA TRP A 283 1.18 19.18 -1.83
C TRP A 283 -0.16 19.42 -1.11
N PRO A 284 -0.92 20.45 -1.52
CA PRO A 284 -1.26 21.66 -0.75
C PRO A 284 -2.37 21.43 0.29
N LEU A 285 -2.11 20.60 1.30
CA LEU A 285 -3.00 20.43 2.45
C LEU A 285 -2.31 20.65 3.79
N ASP A 286 -1.00 20.89 3.81
CA ASP A 286 -0.27 21.18 5.05
C ASP A 286 0.02 22.68 5.19
N TYR A 287 -0.70 23.33 6.11
CA TYR A 287 -0.54 24.75 6.40
C TYR A 287 0.82 25.07 7.06
N SER A 288 1.51 24.08 7.63
CA SER A 288 2.84 24.24 8.23
C SER A 288 3.95 24.47 7.19
N PHE A 289 3.86 23.83 6.02
CA PHE A 289 4.83 24.00 4.93
C PHE A 289 4.91 25.44 4.40
N SER A 290 3.77 26.14 4.39
CA SER A 290 3.69 27.54 3.97
C SER A 290 4.51 28.49 4.86
N SER A 291 4.76 28.11 6.12
CA SER A 291 5.52 28.90 7.09
C SER A 291 7.04 28.71 6.98
N ILE A 292 7.50 27.53 6.57
CA ILE A 292 8.93 27.22 6.40
C ILE A 292 9.49 27.90 5.14
N ILE A 293 8.73 27.91 4.05
CA ILE A 293 9.04 28.71 2.84
C ILE A 293 8.65 30.19 3.02
N GLY A 294 7.82 30.48 4.03
CA GLY A 294 7.34 31.79 4.44
C GLY A 294 8.29 32.63 5.29
N SER A 295 9.55 32.19 5.46
CA SER A 295 10.60 33.08 5.96
C SER A 295 10.75 34.26 4.98
N LYS A 296 10.27 35.45 5.37
CA LYS A 296 10.27 36.70 4.59
C LYS A 296 11.66 37.11 4.06
N ALA A 297 12.74 36.41 4.44
CA ALA A 297 14.10 36.64 3.98
C ALA A 297 14.38 36.11 2.55
N THR A 298 13.76 35.01 2.11
CA THR A 298 14.07 34.41 0.80
C THR A 298 13.40 35.16 -0.37
N TRP A 299 12.24 35.78 -0.14
CA TRP A 299 11.52 36.57 -1.16
C TRP A 299 12.14 37.94 -1.49
N LYS A 300 13.05 38.45 -0.65
CA LYS A 300 13.81 39.68 -0.95
C LYS A 300 15.02 39.38 -1.85
N ALA A 301 15.67 38.23 -1.68
CA ALA A 301 16.78 37.80 -2.53
C ALA A 301 16.33 37.36 -3.94
N ALA A 302 15.15 36.75 -4.07
CA ALA A 302 14.61 36.33 -5.38
C ALA A 302 14.15 37.51 -6.26
N ARG A 303 13.81 38.67 -5.69
CA ARG A 303 13.36 39.85 -6.44
C ARG A 303 14.48 40.62 -7.13
N SER A 304 15.72 40.56 -6.64
CA SER A 304 16.85 41.23 -7.29
C SER A 304 17.41 40.46 -8.50
N ALA A 305 17.11 39.16 -8.61
CA ALA A 305 17.49 38.31 -9.75
C ALA A 305 16.39 38.21 -10.84
N GLY A 306 15.24 38.86 -10.64
CA GLY A 306 14.05 38.76 -11.49
C GLY A 306 14.09 39.56 -12.80
N ARG A 307 15.09 39.35 -13.67
CA ARG A 307 15.09 39.87 -15.05
C ARG A 307 15.20 38.81 -16.16
N CYS A 308 15.12 37.51 -15.87
CA CYS A 308 15.26 36.48 -16.92
C CYS A 308 14.26 35.31 -16.93
N TRP A 309 13.17 35.33 -16.14
CA TRP A 309 12.25 34.18 -16.07
C TRP A 309 10.79 34.51 -16.44
N CYS A 310 10.58 35.32 -17.48
CA CYS A 310 9.24 35.60 -18.04
C CYS A 310 8.76 34.57 -19.09
N GLY A 311 9.36 33.37 -19.18
CA GLY A 311 9.07 32.41 -20.26
C GLY A 311 8.10 31.26 -19.98
N VAL A 312 7.80 30.91 -18.71
CA VAL A 312 7.32 29.53 -18.41
C VAL A 312 5.92 29.44 -17.77
N LEU A 313 5.21 30.53 -17.49
CA LEU A 313 3.90 30.46 -16.80
C LEU A 313 2.77 31.17 -17.56
N ARG A 314 2.32 30.57 -18.67
CA ARG A 314 1.04 30.88 -19.32
C ARG A 314 0.15 29.63 -19.37
N TRP A 315 -0.42 29.24 -18.23
CA TRP A 315 -1.40 28.14 -18.15
C TRP A 315 -2.66 28.45 -17.30
N ARG A 316 -2.84 29.70 -16.83
CA ARG A 316 -3.96 30.09 -15.94
C ARG A 316 -5.19 30.68 -16.67
N SER A 317 -5.48 30.31 -17.93
CA SER A 317 -6.64 30.90 -18.65
C SER A 317 -7.59 29.90 -19.33
N TRP A 318 -7.54 28.61 -19.03
CA TRP A 318 -8.39 27.61 -19.70
C TRP A 318 -9.46 26.93 -18.83
N ALA A 319 -9.61 27.31 -17.56
CA ALA A 319 -10.57 26.67 -16.64
C ALA A 319 -11.94 27.37 -16.50
N CYS A 320 -12.27 28.34 -17.36
CA CYS A 320 -13.61 28.94 -17.43
C CYS A 320 -14.14 28.91 -18.87
N ARG A 321 -14.46 27.71 -19.35
CA ARG A 321 -15.39 27.43 -20.47
C ARG A 321 -15.51 25.91 -20.59
N PHE A 322 -16.34 25.31 -19.75
CA PHE A 322 -17.29 24.23 -20.02
C PHE A 322 -18.12 24.02 -18.75
#